data_AF-A0AAP8NBD0-F1
#
_entry.id   AF-A0AAP8NBD0-F1
#
_cell.length_a   1.000
_cell.length_b   1.000
_cell.length_c   1.000
_cell.angle_alpha   90.00
_cell.angle_beta   90.00
_cell.angle_gamma   90.00
#
_symmetry.space_group_name_H-M   'P 1'
#
loop_
_entity.id
_entity.type
_entity.pdbx_description
1 polymer ?
#
loop_
_entity_poly.entity_id
_entity_poly.type
_entity_poly.pdbx_seq_one_letter_code
_entity_poly.pdbx_strand_id
1 'polypeptide(L)'
;MREGTAMVHQHPDGRYQLTSASELTPSGFQVERIHGTNLWQKRQAIAARRPHVDEPDEQAGPSKRPRLNEDDASTDPDPFADKASTTIQQPLDLSSKPWRSWGQPTKPTSGQSVEVDGLHYPIVSQIVRSNTPIVCIKHPRFNPERFEAFEQMLVDNRTLQPRWAARAPDNRWVVADDHLPFEKPLTQYVADTFEYLSGQSARAVAKAMFSASRGAEVINGEGLQALSQTFRYWENRTIPAHRQLADPLMLLPIQPIIDDGTFGGGIVLPPTSGPSLQRVDIDPQKFSQQWNEYTAEPGAASLQKLFYKILVKSGYTVSPPDPLLLENSLVFRREGLDSLFVLKLPLVSSDFIPRYTRPGSELTSSAALMTLDETGRQRLNTLLAQDKINYLVGGIQRPSPDQPTLFILREG
;
A
#
# COMPACT_ATOMS: atom_id res chain seq x y z
N MET A 1 23.11 8.80 -34.28
CA MET A 1 23.30 9.74 -33.14
C MET A 1 22.87 11.12 -33.60
N ARG A 2 22.03 11.83 -32.84
CA ARG A 2 21.76 13.26 -33.06
C ARG A 2 22.68 14.03 -32.11
N GLU A 3 23.67 14.73 -32.63
CA GLU A 3 24.49 15.65 -31.87
C GLU A 3 23.71 16.96 -31.67
N GLY A 4 23.67 17.45 -30.43
CA GLY A 4 22.99 18.69 -30.08
C GLY A 4 23.55 19.26 -28.78
N THR A 5 23.62 20.58 -28.69
CA THR A 5 24.08 21.30 -27.49
C THR A 5 22.93 21.39 -26.49
N ALA A 6 23.20 21.01 -25.23
CA ALA A 6 22.22 21.09 -24.15
C ALA A 6 22.63 22.16 -23.13
N MET A 7 21.67 22.96 -22.67
CA MET A 7 21.88 23.91 -21.59
C MET A 7 21.57 23.25 -20.25
N VAL A 8 22.44 23.46 -19.26
CA VAL A 8 22.41 22.73 -18.00
C VAL A 8 22.57 23.71 -16.84
N HIS A 9 21.71 23.61 -15.83
CA HIS A 9 21.76 24.39 -14.61
C HIS A 9 22.47 23.59 -13.52
N GLN A 10 23.38 24.25 -12.78
CA GLN A 10 24.04 23.68 -11.62
C GLN A 10 23.37 24.18 -10.34
N HIS A 11 22.85 23.25 -9.55
CA HIS A 11 22.26 23.52 -8.24
C HIS A 11 23.34 23.77 -7.17
N PRO A 12 23.02 24.47 -6.07
CA PRO A 12 23.97 24.75 -4.98
C PRO A 12 24.56 23.50 -4.31
N ASP A 13 23.86 22.37 -4.40
CA ASP A 13 24.30 21.06 -3.91
C ASP A 13 25.24 20.31 -4.89
N GLY A 14 25.65 20.97 -5.98
CA GLY A 14 26.56 20.43 -6.99
C GLY A 14 25.88 19.53 -8.04
N ARG A 15 24.56 19.35 -8.01
CA ARG A 15 23.83 18.55 -9.01
C ARG A 15 23.54 19.34 -10.28
N TYR A 16 23.45 18.66 -11.41
CA TYR A 16 23.18 19.26 -12.71
C TYR A 16 21.82 18.82 -13.27
N GLN A 17 21.07 19.76 -13.85
CA GLN A 17 19.75 19.51 -14.41
C GLN A 17 19.59 20.21 -15.76
N LEU A 18 18.97 19.54 -16.73
CA LEU A 18 18.71 20.12 -18.04
C LEU A 18 17.76 21.32 -17.91
N THR A 19 18.05 22.40 -18.62
CA THR A 19 17.24 23.63 -18.61
C THR A 19 17.13 24.23 -20.02
N SER A 20 16.21 25.17 -20.21
CA SER A 20 16.01 25.90 -21.47
C SER A 20 16.14 27.42 -21.25
N ALA A 21 16.48 28.18 -22.29
CA ALA A 21 16.68 29.64 -22.20
C ALA A 21 15.40 30.41 -21.80
N SER A 22 14.24 29.76 -21.87
CA SER A 22 12.93 30.29 -21.50
C SER A 22 12.49 29.96 -20.07
N GLU A 23 13.27 29.19 -19.30
CA GLU A 23 12.91 28.72 -17.96
C GLU A 23 13.70 29.45 -16.87
N LEU A 24 12.98 30.08 -15.92
CA LEU A 24 13.55 30.66 -14.70
C LEU A 24 13.89 29.61 -13.64
N THR A 25 13.15 28.49 -13.63
CA THR A 25 13.38 27.36 -12.73
C THR A 25 13.56 26.08 -13.58
N PRO A 26 14.69 25.35 -13.44
CA PRO A 26 14.96 24.19 -14.28
C PRO A 26 13.93 23.07 -14.08
N SER A 27 13.21 22.69 -15.14
CA SER A 27 12.20 21.63 -15.08
C SER A 27 12.65 20.29 -15.68
N GLY A 28 13.83 20.24 -16.30
CA GLY A 28 14.34 19.06 -17.00
C GLY A 28 14.80 17.92 -16.09
N PHE A 29 15.28 16.81 -16.66
CA PHE A 29 15.81 15.69 -15.86
C PHE A 29 17.23 15.98 -15.35
N GLN A 30 17.62 15.29 -14.25
CA GLN A 30 18.99 15.34 -13.76
C GLN A 30 19.95 14.71 -14.76
N VAL A 31 21.08 15.37 -14.96
CA VAL A 31 22.14 14.95 -15.86
C VAL A 31 23.46 14.93 -15.11
N GLU A 32 24.38 14.11 -15.57
CA GLU A 32 25.75 14.08 -15.11
C GLU A 32 26.69 14.15 -16.31
N ARG A 33 27.84 14.81 -16.13
CA ARG A 33 28.84 14.89 -17.18
C ARG A 33 29.59 13.57 -17.23
N ILE A 34 29.69 12.97 -18.41
CA ILE A 34 30.48 11.76 -18.59
C ILE A 34 31.96 12.12 -18.38
N HIS A 35 32.58 11.54 -17.36
CA HIS A 35 33.97 11.82 -16.98
C HIS A 35 34.93 11.71 -18.17
N GLY A 36 35.74 12.74 -18.38
CA GLY A 36 36.70 12.82 -19.49
C GLY A 36 36.14 13.32 -20.82
N THR A 37 34.85 13.66 -20.91
CA THR A 37 34.23 14.18 -22.14
C THR A 37 33.41 15.47 -21.88
N ASN A 38 32.96 16.12 -22.96
CA ASN A 38 32.00 17.24 -22.90
C ASN A 38 30.54 16.80 -23.06
N LEU A 39 30.28 15.49 -22.97
CA LEU A 39 28.96 14.91 -23.18
C LEU A 39 28.21 14.75 -21.85
N TRP A 40 26.90 14.93 -21.90
CA TRP A 40 26.00 14.84 -20.75
C TRP A 40 25.14 13.59 -20.86
N GLN A 41 25.00 12.87 -19.76
CA GLN A 41 24.16 11.68 -19.66
C GLN A 41 23.03 11.92 -18.67
N LYS A 42 21.84 11.45 -19.00
CA LYS A 42 20.71 11.45 -18.06
C LYS A 42 21.03 10.53 -16.89
N ARG A 43 20.94 11.04 -15.67
CA ARG A 43 21.15 10.24 -14.46
C ARG A 43 19.97 9.27 -14.33
N GLN A 44 20.21 7.99 -14.61
CA GLN A 44 19.21 6.94 -14.43
C GLN A 44 19.13 6.62 -12.93
N ALA A 45 17.92 6.63 -12.36
CA ALA A 45 17.70 6.02 -11.06
C ALA A 45 18.12 4.55 -11.17
N ILE A 46 19.00 4.10 -10.28
CA ILE A 46 19.59 2.76 -10.31
C ILE A 46 18.47 1.72 -10.24
N ALA A 47 18.10 1.18 -11.40
CA ALA A 47 17.34 -0.05 -11.53
C ALA A 47 18.30 -1.13 -12.05
N ALA A 48 18.20 -2.29 -11.42
CA ALA A 48 19.13 -3.40 -11.52
C ALA A 48 19.45 -3.87 -12.96
N ARG A 49 20.72 -4.22 -13.15
CA ARG A 49 21.30 -4.88 -14.33
C ARG A 49 20.53 -6.16 -14.69
N ARG A 50 20.26 -6.36 -15.99
CA ARG A 50 20.12 -7.69 -16.60
C ARG A 50 21.25 -7.87 -17.63
N PRO A 51 21.91 -9.03 -17.70
CA PRO A 51 22.99 -9.26 -18.66
C PRO A 51 22.46 -9.41 -20.09
N HIS A 52 23.23 -8.85 -21.01
CA HIS A 52 23.09 -8.86 -22.46
C HIS A 52 23.52 -10.24 -23.00
N VAL A 53 22.70 -10.85 -23.86
CA VAL A 53 23.09 -11.99 -24.69
C VAL A 53 23.29 -11.44 -26.10
N ASP A 54 24.49 -11.67 -26.64
CA ASP A 54 24.87 -11.34 -28.02
C ASP A 54 24.07 -12.19 -29.03
N GLU A 55 23.54 -11.57 -30.07
CA GLU A 55 23.32 -12.23 -31.37
C GLU A 55 23.81 -11.31 -32.51
N PRO A 56 24.49 -11.86 -33.54
CA PRO A 56 24.88 -11.12 -34.73
C PRO A 56 23.81 -11.16 -35.84
N ASP A 57 23.88 -10.13 -36.70
CA ASP A 57 23.12 -9.92 -37.94
C ASP A 57 23.13 -11.12 -38.92
N GLU A 58 22.02 -11.34 -39.64
CA GLU A 58 21.91 -11.12 -41.11
C GLU A 58 20.58 -11.63 -41.75
N GLN A 59 19.99 -10.74 -42.57
CA GLN A 59 19.31 -10.96 -43.87
C GLN A 59 17.91 -11.63 -44.03
N ALA A 60 16.96 -10.76 -44.42
CA ALA A 60 16.05 -10.79 -45.59
C ALA A 60 15.43 -12.11 -46.14
N GLY A 61 14.08 -12.11 -46.26
CA GLY A 61 13.35 -12.90 -47.27
C GLY A 61 11.87 -13.24 -46.94
N PRO A 62 10.88 -12.98 -47.82
CA PRO A 62 9.44 -13.06 -47.49
C PRO A 62 8.76 -14.35 -47.95
N SER A 63 7.80 -14.91 -47.18
CA SER A 63 6.60 -15.58 -47.73
C SER A 63 5.66 -16.23 -46.69
N LYS A 64 4.36 -16.10 -47.01
CA LYS A 64 3.22 -17.01 -46.78
C LYS A 64 2.69 -17.24 -45.34
N ARG A 65 1.45 -16.75 -45.14
CA ARG A 65 0.46 -17.26 -44.17
C ARG A 65 0.24 -18.77 -44.36
N PRO A 66 -0.14 -19.49 -43.30
CA PRO A 66 -1.57 -19.80 -43.09
C PRO A 66 -2.07 -19.53 -41.65
N ARG A 67 -3.36 -19.25 -41.52
CA ARG A 67 -4.15 -19.16 -40.27
C ARG A 67 -4.48 -20.56 -39.73
N LEU A 68 -4.57 -20.75 -38.41
CA LEU A 68 -5.71 -21.40 -37.71
C LEU A 68 -5.61 -21.31 -36.16
N ASN A 69 -6.66 -20.77 -35.55
CA ASN A 69 -7.36 -20.97 -34.25
C ASN A 69 -6.56 -21.16 -32.93
N GLU A 70 -6.77 -20.27 -31.93
CA GLU A 70 -7.81 -20.29 -30.87
C GLU A 70 -7.65 -21.48 -29.91
N ASP A 71 -7.12 -21.24 -28.70
CA ASP A 71 -7.91 -21.14 -27.47
C ASP A 71 -7.01 -20.84 -26.24
N ASP A 72 -7.67 -20.49 -25.13
CA ASP A 72 -7.17 -20.16 -23.79
C ASP A 72 -6.56 -18.78 -23.53
N ALA A 73 -7.42 -17.76 -23.63
CA ALA A 73 -7.32 -16.60 -22.75
C ALA A 73 -8.20 -16.82 -21.50
N SER A 74 -7.59 -17.22 -20.37
CA SER A 74 -8.22 -17.08 -19.06
C SER A 74 -8.30 -15.60 -18.71
N THR A 75 -9.49 -15.01 -18.87
CA THR A 75 -9.83 -13.68 -18.36
C THR A 75 -10.60 -13.89 -17.06
N ASP A 76 -9.99 -13.56 -15.94
CA ASP A 76 -10.66 -13.53 -14.64
C ASP A 76 -11.80 -12.49 -14.64
N PRO A 77 -12.99 -12.79 -14.08
CA PRO A 77 -14.13 -11.87 -14.09
C PRO A 77 -14.00 -10.79 -13.01
N ASP A 78 -14.37 -9.56 -13.37
CA ASP A 78 -14.52 -8.42 -12.46
C ASP A 78 -15.75 -8.66 -11.55
N PRO A 79 -15.60 -8.75 -10.20
CA PRO A 79 -16.66 -9.15 -9.28
C PRO A 79 -17.83 -8.15 -9.13
N PHE A 80 -17.86 -7.09 -9.94
CA PHE A 80 -18.98 -6.14 -10.04
C PHE A 80 -19.89 -6.37 -11.27
N ALA A 81 -19.55 -7.30 -12.16
CA ALA A 81 -20.31 -7.52 -13.41
C ALA A 81 -21.50 -8.48 -13.29
N ASP A 82 -21.52 -9.37 -12.29
CA ASP A 82 -22.54 -10.41 -12.17
C ASP A 82 -23.64 -10.02 -11.18
N LYS A 83 -24.62 -9.24 -11.68
CA LYS A 83 -26.06 -9.32 -11.35
C LYS A 83 -26.81 -8.13 -11.94
N ALA A 84 -27.18 -8.24 -13.21
CA ALA A 84 -28.18 -7.34 -13.79
C ALA A 84 -29.00 -8.07 -14.87
N SER A 85 -30.14 -8.66 -14.46
CA SER A 85 -31.37 -8.88 -15.24
C SER A 85 -32.41 -9.49 -14.27
N THR A 86 -33.64 -8.99 -14.13
CA THR A 86 -34.64 -8.84 -15.19
C THR A 86 -35.81 -7.92 -14.75
N THR A 87 -36.40 -7.23 -15.73
CA THR A 87 -37.83 -6.84 -15.89
C THR A 87 -38.07 -5.33 -16.03
N ILE A 88 -38.51 -4.97 -17.24
CA ILE A 88 -39.02 -3.66 -17.64
C ILE A 88 -40.49 -3.56 -17.21
N GLN A 89 -40.82 -2.50 -16.47
CA GLN A 89 -42.09 -1.74 -16.57
C GLN A 89 -41.88 -0.44 -15.79
N GLN A 90 -41.93 0.71 -16.47
CA GLN A 90 -42.03 2.01 -15.80
C GLN A 90 -43.42 2.16 -15.18
N PRO A 91 -43.48 2.44 -13.88
CA PRO A 91 -44.12 3.65 -13.37
C PRO A 91 -43.05 4.54 -12.74
N LEU A 92 -43.32 5.84 -12.57
CA LEU A 92 -42.47 6.78 -11.83
C LEU A 92 -41.90 6.13 -10.56
N ASP A 93 -40.61 5.75 -10.59
CA ASP A 93 -39.96 5.10 -9.47
C ASP A 93 -39.64 6.18 -8.43
N LEU A 94 -40.54 6.30 -7.45
CA LEU A 94 -40.38 7.08 -6.24
C LEU A 94 -39.39 6.43 -5.25
N SER A 95 -38.58 5.45 -5.67
CA SER A 95 -37.35 5.12 -4.94
C SER A 95 -36.44 6.36 -4.99
N SER A 96 -36.48 7.14 -3.90
CA SER A 96 -35.74 8.38 -3.70
C SER A 96 -34.25 8.11 -3.52
N LYS A 97 -33.65 7.49 -4.53
CA LYS A 97 -32.22 7.24 -4.61
C LYS A 97 -31.51 8.60 -4.55
N PRO A 98 -30.78 8.92 -3.45
CA PRO A 98 -30.33 10.28 -3.17
C PRO A 98 -29.42 10.85 -4.26
N TRP A 99 -28.74 9.98 -5.01
CA TRP A 99 -27.85 10.37 -6.09
C TRP A 99 -28.57 10.90 -7.32
N ARG A 100 -29.84 10.53 -7.58
CA ARG A 100 -30.55 10.95 -8.79
C ARG A 100 -30.64 12.47 -8.92
N SER A 101 -30.76 13.18 -7.80
CA SER A 101 -30.83 14.66 -7.75
C SER A 101 -29.48 15.37 -7.92
N TRP A 102 -28.37 14.65 -8.01
CA TRP A 102 -27.04 15.25 -8.18
C TRP A 102 -26.75 15.66 -9.63
N GLY A 103 -27.47 15.06 -10.57
CA GLY A 103 -27.28 15.25 -12.01
C GLY A 103 -27.81 16.60 -12.47
N GLN A 104 -27.18 17.14 -13.52
CA GLN A 104 -27.58 18.39 -14.17
C GLN A 104 -27.91 18.13 -15.63
N PRO A 105 -28.89 18.86 -16.22
CA PRO A 105 -29.24 18.69 -17.63
C PRO A 105 -28.13 19.17 -18.58
N THR A 106 -27.25 20.04 -18.10
CA THR A 106 -26.14 20.59 -18.88
C THR A 106 -24.82 20.02 -18.41
N LYS A 107 -23.93 19.77 -19.37
CA LYS A 107 -22.56 19.34 -19.07
C LYS A 107 -21.86 20.44 -18.27
N PRO A 108 -21.22 20.12 -17.13
CA PRO A 108 -20.45 21.08 -16.35
C PRO A 108 -19.39 21.79 -17.20
N THR A 109 -19.23 23.09 -17.00
CA THR A 109 -18.22 23.91 -17.68
C THR A 109 -16.79 23.64 -17.19
N SER A 110 -16.65 23.06 -16.01
CA SER A 110 -15.38 22.67 -15.42
C SER A 110 -15.46 21.28 -14.80
N GLY A 111 -14.32 20.59 -14.75
CA GLY A 111 -14.23 19.22 -14.25
C GLY A 111 -14.73 18.17 -15.24
N GLN A 112 -14.68 16.92 -14.82
CA GLN A 112 -15.16 15.77 -15.59
C GLN A 112 -16.58 15.41 -15.15
N SER A 113 -17.37 14.86 -16.07
CA SER A 113 -18.70 14.32 -15.79
C SER A 113 -18.96 13.07 -16.63
N VAL A 114 -19.91 12.26 -16.17
CA VAL A 114 -20.48 11.16 -16.95
C VAL A 114 -21.97 11.37 -17.14
N GLU A 115 -22.51 10.85 -18.24
CA GLU A 115 -23.93 10.92 -18.53
C GLU A 115 -24.62 9.62 -18.08
N VAL A 116 -25.68 9.77 -17.28
CA VAL A 116 -26.56 8.69 -16.83
C VAL A 116 -27.99 9.18 -17.05
N ASP A 117 -28.79 8.43 -17.81
CA ASP A 117 -30.19 8.75 -18.10
C ASP A 117 -30.43 10.20 -18.60
N GLY A 118 -29.53 10.72 -19.44
CA GLY A 118 -29.63 12.08 -20.00
C GLY A 118 -29.26 13.22 -19.06
N LEU A 119 -28.76 12.90 -17.84
CA LEU A 119 -28.23 13.88 -16.89
C LEU A 119 -26.72 13.72 -16.75
N HIS A 120 -26.03 14.84 -16.61
CA HIS A 120 -24.59 14.90 -16.36
C HIS A 120 -24.29 14.91 -14.87
N TYR A 121 -23.55 13.91 -14.41
CA TYR A 121 -23.09 13.76 -13.03
C TYR A 121 -21.61 14.13 -12.94
N PRO A 122 -21.22 15.14 -12.15
CA PRO A 122 -19.83 15.44 -11.88
C PRO A 122 -19.13 14.22 -11.26
N ILE A 123 -17.88 13.98 -11.61
CA ILE A 123 -17.08 12.90 -11.02
C ILE A 123 -15.92 13.45 -10.19
N VAL A 124 -15.47 12.67 -9.20
CA VAL A 124 -14.20 12.92 -8.52
C VAL A 124 -13.08 12.84 -9.54
N SER A 125 -12.05 13.68 -9.43
CA SER A 125 -10.88 13.67 -10.30
C SER A 125 -10.33 12.25 -10.47
N GLN A 126 -10.27 11.76 -11.70
CA GLN A 126 -9.74 10.43 -12.03
C GLN A 126 -9.37 10.34 -13.51
N ILE A 127 -8.58 9.33 -13.88
CA ILE A 127 -8.22 9.11 -15.28
C ILE A 127 -9.39 8.39 -15.94
N VAL A 128 -10.09 9.09 -16.84
CA VAL A 128 -11.20 8.53 -17.62
C VAL A 128 -10.70 8.24 -19.03
N ARG A 129 -10.73 6.96 -19.41
CA ARG A 129 -10.40 6.43 -20.74
C ARG A 129 -11.63 5.76 -21.33
N SER A 130 -11.56 5.45 -22.63
CA SER A 130 -12.61 4.73 -23.34
C SER A 130 -12.87 3.33 -22.78
N ASN A 131 -12.01 2.78 -21.92
CA ASN A 131 -12.17 1.48 -21.27
C ASN A 131 -12.26 1.58 -19.74
N THR A 132 -12.47 2.77 -19.16
CA THR A 132 -12.63 2.91 -17.70
C THR A 132 -13.90 2.17 -17.26
N PRO A 133 -13.81 1.16 -16.37
CA PRO A 133 -14.96 0.36 -15.97
C PRO A 133 -15.82 1.03 -14.89
N ILE A 134 -15.20 1.80 -13.99
CA ILE A 134 -15.86 2.41 -12.83
C ILE A 134 -15.44 3.87 -12.67
N VAL A 135 -16.40 4.75 -12.43
CA VAL A 135 -16.19 6.16 -12.05
C VAL A 135 -16.89 6.49 -10.73
N CYS A 136 -16.44 7.58 -10.11
CA CYS A 136 -16.93 8.01 -8.81
C CYS A 136 -17.77 9.28 -8.97
N ILE A 137 -19.10 9.16 -9.04
CA ILE A 137 -19.98 10.32 -9.13
C ILE A 137 -19.99 11.09 -7.80
N LYS A 138 -19.93 12.41 -7.89
CA LYS A 138 -19.69 13.31 -6.77
C LYS A 138 -20.98 13.98 -6.33
N HIS A 139 -21.31 13.90 -5.04
CA HIS A 139 -22.39 14.70 -4.44
C HIS A 139 -22.07 16.21 -4.59
N PRO A 140 -23.04 17.11 -4.88
CA PRO A 140 -22.77 18.54 -5.10
C PRO A 140 -22.05 19.25 -3.94
N ARG A 141 -22.38 18.86 -2.70
CA ARG A 141 -21.73 19.33 -1.46
C ARG A 141 -20.46 18.57 -1.05
N PHE A 142 -19.97 17.64 -1.87
CA PHE A 142 -18.72 16.94 -1.58
C PHE A 142 -17.54 17.90 -1.78
N ASN A 143 -16.86 18.27 -0.69
CA ASN A 143 -15.66 19.10 -0.72
C ASN A 143 -14.47 18.61 0.15
N PRO A 144 -14.32 17.32 0.51
CA PRO A 144 -13.05 16.85 1.03
C PRO A 144 -11.94 16.90 -0.02
N GLU A 145 -10.76 17.42 0.36
CA GLU A 145 -9.55 17.35 -0.47
C GLU A 145 -8.54 16.32 0.04
N ARG A 146 -8.39 16.21 1.36
CA ARG A 146 -7.39 15.39 2.05
C ARG A 146 -8.03 14.45 3.06
N PHE A 147 -7.22 13.55 3.62
CA PHE A 147 -7.63 12.55 4.59
C PHE A 147 -8.49 13.12 5.73
N GLU A 148 -8.05 14.20 6.39
CA GLU A 148 -8.74 14.73 7.57
C GLU A 148 -10.17 15.20 7.24
N ALA A 149 -10.34 15.90 6.12
CA ALA A 149 -11.65 16.38 5.69
C ALA A 149 -12.55 15.22 5.23
N PHE A 150 -11.97 14.20 4.59
CA PHE A 150 -12.74 13.03 4.13
C PHE A 150 -13.18 12.16 5.30
N GLU A 151 -12.27 11.91 6.23
CA GLU A 151 -12.55 11.18 7.47
C GLU A 151 -13.63 11.88 8.29
N GLN A 152 -13.52 13.20 8.47
CA GLN A 152 -14.52 13.99 9.19
C GLN A 152 -15.88 13.97 8.48
N MET A 153 -15.91 14.06 7.14
CA MET A 153 -17.16 13.93 6.38
C MET A 153 -17.80 12.54 6.58
N LEU A 154 -17.01 11.46 6.65
CA LEU A 154 -17.52 10.12 6.96
C LEU A 154 -18.00 9.97 8.41
N VAL A 155 -17.55 10.82 9.34
CA VAL A 155 -18.10 10.88 10.70
C VAL A 155 -19.41 11.67 10.71
N ASP A 156 -19.41 12.87 10.14
CA ASP A 156 -20.50 13.83 10.29
C ASP A 156 -21.69 13.52 9.37
N ASN A 157 -21.43 13.19 8.11
CA ASN A 157 -22.47 12.95 7.13
C ASN A 157 -22.00 12.05 5.98
N ARG A 158 -22.06 10.73 6.21
CA ARG A 158 -21.69 9.70 5.23
C ARG A 158 -22.44 9.78 3.91
N THR A 159 -23.63 10.39 3.86
CA THR A 159 -24.42 10.47 2.61
C THR A 159 -23.80 11.41 1.57
N LEU A 160 -22.85 12.26 1.99
CA LEU A 160 -22.11 13.15 1.10
C LEU A 160 -21.01 12.46 0.31
N GLN A 161 -20.67 11.21 0.64
CA GLN A 161 -19.61 10.49 -0.04
C GLN A 161 -19.96 10.22 -1.52
N PRO A 162 -18.95 10.04 -2.40
CA PRO A 162 -19.17 9.69 -3.79
C PRO A 162 -19.93 8.36 -3.94
N ARG A 163 -20.48 8.09 -5.12
CA ARG A 163 -21.07 6.78 -5.46
C ARG A 163 -20.36 6.16 -6.66
N TRP A 164 -20.37 4.84 -6.74
CA TRP A 164 -19.81 4.12 -7.88
C TRP A 164 -20.81 4.15 -9.04
N ALA A 165 -20.33 4.49 -10.23
CA ALA A 165 -21.02 4.21 -11.47
C ALA A 165 -20.16 3.27 -12.29
N ALA A 166 -20.71 2.11 -12.62
CA ALA A 166 -20.07 1.10 -13.43
C ALA A 166 -20.59 1.16 -14.86
N ARG A 167 -19.76 0.74 -15.81
CA ARG A 167 -20.14 0.67 -17.20
C ARG A 167 -20.77 -0.69 -17.50
N ALA A 168 -22.02 -0.67 -17.95
CA ALA A 168 -22.74 -1.86 -18.37
C ALA A 168 -22.21 -2.38 -19.72
N PRO A 169 -22.52 -3.65 -20.10
CA PRO A 169 -22.10 -4.23 -21.38
C PRO A 169 -22.57 -3.45 -22.61
N ASP A 170 -23.69 -2.74 -22.50
CA ASP A 170 -24.24 -1.85 -23.52
C ASP A 170 -23.59 -0.46 -23.54
N ASN A 171 -22.46 -0.31 -22.83
CA ASN A 171 -21.63 0.89 -22.78
C ASN A 171 -22.24 2.07 -22.01
N ARG A 172 -23.41 1.89 -21.37
CA ARG A 172 -24.07 2.92 -20.54
C ARG A 172 -23.55 2.89 -19.11
N TRP A 173 -23.58 4.05 -18.46
CA TRP A 173 -23.25 4.16 -17.04
C TRP A 173 -24.45 3.79 -16.18
N VAL A 174 -24.23 2.94 -15.18
CA VAL A 174 -25.22 2.55 -14.18
C VAL A 174 -24.66 2.83 -12.79
N VAL A 175 -25.40 3.59 -11.98
CA VAL A 175 -24.98 3.89 -10.61
C VAL A 175 -25.29 2.71 -9.70
N ALA A 176 -24.26 2.21 -9.02
CA ALA A 176 -24.40 1.22 -7.97
C ALA A 176 -24.89 1.92 -6.69
N ASP A 177 -26.05 1.49 -6.20
CA ASP A 177 -26.73 2.14 -5.07
C ASP A 177 -27.07 1.19 -3.93
N ASP A 178 -26.74 -0.10 -4.07
CA ASP A 178 -27.09 -1.09 -3.06
C ASP A 178 -26.38 -0.81 -1.73
N HIS A 179 -25.14 -0.31 -1.79
CA HIS A 179 -24.32 0.02 -0.62
C HIS A 179 -23.55 1.35 -0.80
N LEU A 180 -23.22 1.98 0.34
CA LEU A 180 -22.29 3.11 0.37
C LEU A 180 -20.86 2.58 0.10
N PRO A 181 -20.02 3.32 -0.63
CA PRO A 181 -18.61 2.96 -0.78
C PRO A 181 -17.85 2.74 0.53
N PHE A 182 -18.20 3.50 1.57
CA PHE A 182 -17.66 3.43 2.92
C PHE A 182 -18.81 3.51 3.92
N GLU A 183 -18.98 2.45 4.70
CA GLU A 183 -20.04 2.33 5.71
C GLU A 183 -19.67 3.03 7.02
N LYS A 184 -18.37 3.19 7.27
CA LYS A 184 -17.77 3.81 8.45
C LYS A 184 -16.52 4.63 8.07
N PRO A 185 -15.99 5.48 8.97
CA PRO A 185 -14.73 6.19 8.74
C PRO A 185 -13.57 5.22 8.50
N LEU A 186 -12.53 5.67 7.78
CA LEU A 186 -11.42 4.81 7.37
C LEU A 186 -10.64 4.29 8.58
N THR A 187 -10.47 5.13 9.61
CA THR A 187 -9.84 4.75 10.88
C THR A 187 -10.56 3.59 11.55
N GLN A 188 -11.90 3.56 11.46
CA GLN A 188 -12.71 2.52 12.08
C GLN A 188 -12.53 1.17 11.38
N TYR A 189 -12.43 1.15 10.04
CA TYR A 189 -12.10 -0.08 9.30
C TYR A 189 -10.79 -0.71 9.78
N VAL A 190 -9.75 0.11 10.00
CA VAL A 190 -8.47 -0.36 10.54
C VAL A 190 -8.61 -0.86 11.97
N ALA A 191 -9.26 -0.09 12.84
CA ALA A 191 -9.44 -0.45 14.25
C ALA A 191 -10.22 -1.75 14.42
N ASP A 192 -11.26 -1.98 13.62
CA ASP A 192 -12.06 -3.22 13.66
C ASP A 192 -11.28 -4.43 13.13
N THR A 193 -10.45 -4.24 12.10
CA THR A 193 -9.68 -5.33 11.50
C THR A 193 -8.45 -5.71 12.33
N PHE A 194 -7.84 -4.73 12.99
CA PHE A 194 -6.61 -4.89 13.78
C PHE A 194 -6.87 -4.44 15.21
N GLU A 195 -7.66 -5.24 15.93
CA GLU A 195 -8.24 -4.88 17.22
C GLU A 195 -7.22 -4.36 18.23
N TYR A 196 -5.99 -4.90 18.25
CA TYR A 196 -4.97 -4.53 19.22
C TYR A 196 -4.22 -3.24 18.92
N LEU A 197 -4.35 -2.64 17.73
CA LEU A 197 -3.69 -1.37 17.44
C LEU A 197 -4.20 -0.27 18.37
N SER A 198 -3.32 0.62 18.80
CA SER A 198 -3.72 1.85 19.46
C SER A 198 -4.57 2.71 18.52
N GLY A 199 -5.46 3.54 19.06
CA GLY A 199 -6.30 4.43 18.24
C GLY A 199 -5.47 5.37 17.35
N GLN A 200 -4.32 5.82 17.85
CA GLN A 200 -3.38 6.65 17.08
C GLN A 200 -2.78 5.87 15.90
N SER A 201 -2.38 4.62 16.11
CA SER A 201 -1.86 3.77 15.04
C SER A 201 -2.92 3.39 14.02
N ALA A 202 -4.15 3.08 14.45
CA ALA A 202 -5.26 2.83 13.52
C ALA A 202 -5.50 4.04 12.59
N ARG A 203 -5.48 5.26 13.15
CA ARG A 203 -5.61 6.51 12.38
C ARG A 203 -4.42 6.74 11.45
N ALA A 204 -3.19 6.53 11.94
CA ALA A 204 -1.98 6.70 11.15
C ALA A 204 -1.92 5.72 9.96
N VAL A 205 -2.33 4.46 10.18
CA VAL A 205 -2.47 3.44 9.13
C VAL A 205 -3.53 3.86 8.11
N ALA A 206 -4.72 4.29 8.54
CA ALA A 206 -5.76 4.76 7.62
C ALA A 206 -5.29 5.93 6.75
N LYS A 207 -4.56 6.89 7.35
CA LYS A 207 -3.96 8.01 6.62
C LYS A 207 -2.87 7.57 5.65
N ALA A 208 -2.03 6.61 6.04
CA ALA A 208 -1.01 6.03 5.17
C ALA A 208 -1.64 5.29 3.98
N MET A 209 -2.70 4.51 4.21
CA MET A 209 -3.47 3.86 3.14
C MET A 209 -4.06 4.89 2.17
N PHE A 210 -4.67 5.96 2.71
CA PHE A 210 -5.26 7.02 1.91
C PHE A 210 -4.23 7.62 0.95
N SER A 211 -3.05 7.96 1.48
CA SER A 211 -1.95 8.55 0.71
C SER A 211 -1.34 7.56 -0.30
N ALA A 212 -1.22 6.28 0.08
CA ALA A 212 -0.66 5.23 -0.76
C ALA A 212 -1.61 4.74 -1.86
N SER A 213 -2.91 4.95 -1.73
CA SER A 213 -3.93 4.42 -2.66
C SER A 213 -3.73 4.81 -4.12
N ARG A 214 -3.04 5.92 -4.39
CA ARG A 214 -2.53 6.30 -5.73
C ARG A 214 -1.25 7.15 -5.73
N GLY A 215 -0.57 7.27 -4.60
CA GLY A 215 0.64 8.08 -4.48
C GLY A 215 0.39 9.60 -4.47
N ALA A 216 -0.80 10.04 -4.03
CA ALA A 216 -1.12 11.46 -3.85
C ALA A 216 -1.86 11.68 -2.53
N GLU A 217 -1.57 12.79 -1.85
CA GLU A 217 -2.29 13.22 -0.63
C GLU A 217 -3.70 13.74 -0.90
N VAL A 218 -4.07 13.91 -2.18
CA VAL A 218 -5.34 14.49 -2.62
C VAL A 218 -6.30 13.39 -3.05
N ILE A 219 -7.57 13.55 -2.67
CA ILE A 219 -8.64 12.64 -3.00
C ILE A 219 -8.79 12.47 -4.52
N ASN A 220 -9.00 11.24 -4.97
CA ASN A 220 -9.23 10.93 -6.37
C ASN A 220 -10.06 9.64 -6.48
N GLY A 221 -10.76 9.46 -7.60
CA GLY A 221 -11.74 8.38 -7.74
C GLY A 221 -11.14 6.97 -7.61
N GLU A 222 -10.03 6.73 -8.31
CA GLU A 222 -9.34 5.43 -8.30
C GLU A 222 -8.73 5.09 -6.92
N GLY A 223 -8.24 6.08 -6.16
CA GLY A 223 -7.74 5.87 -4.80
C GLY A 223 -8.85 5.49 -3.83
N LEU A 224 -10.02 6.12 -3.95
CA LEU A 224 -11.21 5.74 -3.17
C LEU A 224 -11.70 4.32 -3.53
N GLN A 225 -11.64 3.93 -4.81
CA GLN A 225 -11.94 2.56 -5.22
C GLN A 225 -10.96 1.56 -4.61
N ALA A 226 -9.66 1.83 -4.70
CA ALA A 226 -8.61 0.97 -4.12
C ALA A 226 -8.77 0.81 -2.59
N LEU A 227 -9.11 1.90 -1.88
CA LEU A 227 -9.40 1.85 -0.44
C LEU A 227 -10.64 0.99 -0.15
N SER A 228 -11.77 1.26 -0.80
CA SER A 228 -13.02 0.52 -0.61
C SER A 228 -12.83 -0.98 -0.89
N GLN A 229 -12.13 -1.34 -1.97
CA GLN A 229 -11.78 -2.72 -2.28
C GLN A 229 -10.88 -3.34 -1.21
N THR A 230 -9.89 -2.61 -0.70
CA THR A 230 -8.99 -3.11 0.34
C THR A 230 -9.72 -3.38 1.66
N PHE A 231 -10.65 -2.51 2.06
CA PHE A 231 -11.46 -2.75 3.26
C PHE A 231 -12.40 -3.95 3.10
N ARG A 232 -13.01 -4.11 1.91
CA ARG A 232 -13.78 -5.32 1.60
C ARG A 232 -12.93 -6.59 1.58
N TYR A 233 -11.69 -6.50 1.10
CA TYR A 233 -10.74 -7.61 1.18
C TYR A 233 -10.41 -8.00 2.63
N TRP A 234 -10.32 -7.02 3.52
CA TRP A 234 -10.07 -7.31 4.93
C TRP A 234 -11.19 -8.10 5.58
N GLU A 235 -12.44 -7.82 5.20
CA GLU A 235 -13.64 -8.54 5.62
C GLU A 235 -13.79 -9.90 4.90
N ASN A 236 -13.49 -9.95 3.59
CA ASN A 236 -13.57 -11.15 2.76
C ASN A 236 -12.33 -11.28 1.85
N ARG A 237 -11.45 -12.22 2.22
CA ARG A 237 -10.15 -12.43 1.59
C ARG A 237 -10.21 -13.01 0.16
N THR A 238 -11.39 -13.36 -0.33
CA THR A 238 -11.57 -13.80 -1.73
C THR A 238 -11.55 -12.64 -2.73
N ILE A 239 -11.71 -11.40 -2.25
CA ILE A 239 -11.70 -10.20 -3.09
C ILE A 239 -10.25 -9.75 -3.31
N PRO A 240 -9.80 -9.47 -4.54
CA PRO A 240 -8.45 -8.97 -4.77
C PRO A 240 -8.28 -7.56 -4.16
N ALA A 241 -7.10 -7.29 -3.60
CA ALA A 241 -6.74 -5.98 -3.07
C ALA A 241 -5.41 -5.47 -3.62
N HIS A 242 -5.23 -4.15 -3.57
CA HIS A 242 -3.95 -3.55 -3.91
C HIS A 242 -2.88 -4.02 -2.91
N ARG A 243 -1.85 -4.73 -3.42
CA ARG A 243 -0.89 -5.47 -2.61
C ARG A 243 -0.25 -4.65 -1.49
N GLN A 244 0.09 -3.40 -1.75
CA GLN A 244 0.72 -2.50 -0.75
C GLN A 244 -0.24 -2.07 0.37
N LEU A 245 -1.55 -2.06 0.12
CA LEU A 245 -2.57 -1.63 1.10
C LEU A 245 -3.13 -2.81 1.90
N ALA A 246 -2.86 -4.03 1.45
CA ALA A 246 -3.48 -5.25 1.94
C ALA A 246 -3.09 -5.59 3.40
N ASP A 247 -2.01 -5.01 3.93
CA ASP A 247 -1.61 -5.13 5.32
C ASP A 247 -0.93 -3.85 5.87
N PRO A 248 -1.24 -3.40 7.11
CA PRO A 248 -0.60 -2.26 7.74
C PRO A 248 0.92 -2.34 7.79
N LEU A 249 1.49 -3.53 7.98
CA LEU A 249 2.94 -3.70 8.09
C LEU A 249 3.64 -3.44 6.75
N MET A 250 2.93 -3.52 5.62
CA MET A 250 3.47 -3.19 4.30
C MET A 250 3.54 -1.68 4.03
N LEU A 251 2.83 -0.87 4.81
CA LEU A 251 2.82 0.59 4.72
C LEU A 251 3.94 1.25 5.54
N LEU A 252 4.63 0.47 6.38
CA LEU A 252 5.72 0.98 7.20
C LEU A 252 6.91 1.39 6.33
N PRO A 253 7.43 2.62 6.50
CA PRO A 253 8.67 3.03 5.85
C PRO A 253 9.86 2.37 6.53
N ILE A 254 10.91 2.10 5.75
CA ILE A 254 12.19 1.62 6.26
C ILE A 254 12.82 2.73 7.12
N GLN A 255 13.13 2.40 8.37
CA GLN A 255 13.75 3.35 9.29
C GLN A 255 15.23 3.56 8.98
N PRO A 256 15.74 4.81 9.12
CA PRO A 256 17.15 5.08 8.94
C PRO A 256 17.98 4.41 10.04
N ILE A 257 19.14 3.88 9.65
CA ILE A 257 20.11 3.30 10.58
C ILE A 257 21.12 4.38 10.96
N ILE A 258 21.35 4.51 12.26
CA ILE A 258 22.37 5.38 12.83
C ILE A 258 23.56 4.51 13.24
N ASP A 259 24.75 4.94 12.89
CA ASP A 259 25.98 4.33 13.39
C ASP A 259 26.13 4.65 14.88
N ASP A 260 26.18 3.61 15.71
CA ASP A 260 26.37 3.68 17.16
C ASP A 260 27.70 3.05 17.60
N GLY A 261 28.59 2.75 16.65
CA GLY A 261 29.85 2.06 16.91
C GLY A 261 29.71 0.54 17.06
N THR A 262 28.50 -0.03 16.92
CA THR A 262 28.27 -1.47 16.83
C THR A 262 28.20 -1.93 15.38
N PHE A 263 28.41 -3.23 15.13
CA PHE A 263 28.43 -3.79 13.78
C PHE A 263 27.11 -3.61 13.00
N GLY A 264 25.98 -3.48 13.70
CA GLY A 264 24.66 -3.33 13.09
C GLY A 264 24.08 -1.91 13.14
N GLY A 265 24.70 -0.99 13.87
CA GLY A 265 24.15 0.33 14.17
C GLY A 265 22.93 0.23 15.10
N GLY A 266 22.08 1.26 15.07
CA GLY A 266 20.77 1.20 15.70
C GLY A 266 19.75 2.11 15.08
N ILE A 267 18.52 2.03 15.60
CA ILE A 267 17.37 2.79 15.13
C ILE A 267 16.91 3.67 16.30
N VAL A 268 16.80 4.98 16.05
CA VAL A 268 16.09 5.87 16.97
C VAL A 268 14.61 5.59 16.82
N LEU A 269 13.98 5.25 17.94
CA LEU A 269 12.60 4.86 17.99
C LEU A 269 11.72 6.05 17.59
N PRO A 270 10.90 5.94 16.52
CA PRO A 270 10.02 7.03 16.11
C PRO A 270 9.01 7.35 17.23
N PRO A 271 8.52 8.59 17.34
CA PRO A 271 7.54 8.96 18.35
C PRO A 271 6.23 8.16 18.18
N THR A 272 5.53 7.90 19.29
CA THR A 272 4.20 7.26 19.33
C THR A 272 3.15 8.00 18.50
N SER A 273 3.32 9.32 18.39
CA SER A 273 2.42 10.22 17.67
C SER A 273 3.21 11.06 16.68
N GLY A 274 2.66 11.21 15.48
CA GLY A 274 3.29 11.96 14.40
C GLY A 274 2.36 12.16 13.21
N PRO A 275 2.76 13.01 12.25
CA PRO A 275 1.94 13.33 11.09
C PRO A 275 1.86 12.18 10.06
N SER A 276 2.80 11.23 10.12
CA SER A 276 2.93 10.09 9.20
C SER A 276 3.15 8.78 9.96
N LEU A 277 2.80 7.66 9.33
CA LEU A 277 3.04 6.33 9.85
C LEU A 277 4.54 6.00 9.78
N GLN A 278 5.16 5.78 10.93
CA GLN A 278 6.57 5.34 11.05
C GLN A 278 6.69 3.97 11.73
N ARG A 279 5.74 3.66 12.60
CA ARG A 279 5.61 2.40 13.34
C ARG A 279 4.13 2.16 13.62
N VAL A 280 3.78 0.93 13.95
CA VAL A 280 2.48 0.61 14.54
C VAL A 280 2.66 0.34 16.02
N ASP A 281 1.74 0.88 16.81
CA ASP A 281 1.67 0.73 18.25
C ASP A 281 0.46 -0.12 18.61
N ILE A 282 0.67 -1.02 19.56
CA ILE A 282 -0.25 -2.04 20.03
C ILE A 282 -0.52 -1.77 21.51
N ASP A 283 -1.80 -1.62 21.87
CA ASP A 283 -2.26 -1.16 23.18
C ASP A 283 -2.45 -2.32 24.17
N PRO A 284 -1.61 -2.44 25.22
CA PRO A 284 -1.71 -3.52 26.20
C PRO A 284 -3.06 -3.63 26.90
N GLN A 285 -3.83 -2.55 27.00
CA GLN A 285 -5.16 -2.59 27.62
C GLN A 285 -6.16 -3.45 26.83
N LYS A 286 -5.88 -3.70 25.55
CA LYS A 286 -6.72 -4.54 24.69
C LYS A 286 -6.43 -6.04 24.80
N PHE A 287 -5.37 -6.43 25.51
CA PHE A 287 -4.97 -7.82 25.73
C PHE A 287 -4.41 -8.05 27.14
N SER A 288 -5.13 -7.55 28.15
CA SER A 288 -4.70 -7.53 29.55
C SER A 288 -4.25 -8.88 30.09
N GLN A 289 -4.86 -10.00 29.65
CA GLN A 289 -4.42 -11.33 30.06
C GLN A 289 -2.99 -11.63 29.58
N GLN A 290 -2.73 -11.46 28.28
CA GLN A 290 -1.41 -11.72 27.70
C GLN A 290 -0.37 -10.74 28.23
N TRP A 291 -0.78 -9.49 28.50
CA TRP A 291 0.08 -8.49 29.14
C TRP A 291 0.46 -8.89 30.57
N ASN A 292 -0.50 -9.33 31.39
CA ASN A 292 -0.26 -9.76 32.76
C ASN A 292 0.65 -11.00 32.84
N GLU A 293 0.51 -11.93 31.90
CA GLU A 293 1.42 -13.08 31.78
C GLU A 293 2.86 -12.64 31.52
N TYR A 294 3.07 -11.62 30.67
CA TYR A 294 4.40 -11.07 30.40
C TYR A 294 4.96 -10.32 31.61
N THR A 295 4.16 -9.49 32.28
CA THR A 295 4.64 -8.69 33.42
C THR A 295 4.96 -9.52 34.65
N ALA A 296 4.37 -10.71 34.79
CA ALA A 296 4.71 -11.67 35.84
C ALA A 296 6.14 -12.24 35.71
N GLU A 297 6.62 -12.43 34.47
CA GLU A 297 7.96 -12.95 34.18
C GLU A 297 8.55 -12.25 32.94
N PRO A 298 9.03 -11.00 33.07
CA PRO A 298 9.52 -10.23 31.95
C PRO A 298 10.85 -10.80 31.45
N GLY A 299 10.97 -11.00 30.15
CA GLY A 299 12.16 -11.55 29.52
C GLY A 299 12.00 -11.69 28.01
N ALA A 300 13.08 -12.03 27.33
CA ALA A 300 13.08 -12.11 25.86
C ALA A 300 12.15 -13.23 25.35
N ALA A 301 12.16 -14.39 26.01
CA ALA A 301 11.27 -15.51 25.67
C ALA A 301 9.79 -15.19 25.93
N SER A 302 9.46 -14.51 27.03
CA SER A 302 8.08 -14.10 27.32
C SER A 302 7.60 -12.98 26.39
N LEU A 303 8.50 -12.08 25.96
CA LEU A 303 8.22 -11.08 24.93
C LEU A 303 7.93 -11.73 23.57
N GLN A 304 8.74 -12.70 23.15
CA GLN A 304 8.51 -13.48 21.93
C GLN A 304 7.16 -14.20 21.97
N LYS A 305 6.84 -14.84 23.11
CA LYS A 305 5.54 -15.48 23.33
C LYS A 305 4.38 -14.49 23.28
N LEU A 306 4.55 -13.28 23.81
CA LEU A 306 3.54 -12.21 23.76
C LEU A 306 3.26 -11.79 22.32
N PHE A 307 4.30 -11.44 21.54
CA PHE A 307 4.15 -11.08 20.13
C PHE A 307 3.57 -12.23 19.29
N TYR A 308 4.00 -13.48 19.53
CA TYR A 308 3.42 -14.66 18.89
C TYR A 308 1.90 -14.70 19.09
N LYS A 309 1.42 -14.57 20.33
CA LYS A 309 -0.02 -14.59 20.65
C LYS A 309 -0.79 -13.45 19.98
N ILE A 310 -0.23 -12.23 19.98
CA ILE A 310 -0.84 -11.05 19.38
C ILE A 310 -0.96 -11.22 17.86
N LEU A 311 0.10 -11.66 17.20
CA LEU A 311 0.14 -11.88 15.75
C LEU A 311 -0.84 -12.98 15.32
N VAL A 312 -0.88 -14.12 16.03
CA VAL A 312 -1.85 -15.20 15.74
C VAL A 312 -3.28 -14.69 15.84
N LYS A 313 -3.62 -13.96 16.92
CA LYS A 313 -4.95 -13.38 17.09
C LYS A 313 -5.29 -12.28 16.08
N SER A 314 -4.27 -11.60 15.53
CA SER A 314 -4.42 -10.62 14.46
C SER A 314 -4.56 -11.26 13.05
N GLY A 315 -4.67 -12.59 12.98
CA GLY A 315 -4.92 -13.34 11.75
C GLY A 315 -3.67 -13.70 10.96
N TYR A 316 -2.49 -13.70 11.59
CA TYR A 316 -1.26 -14.18 10.98
C TYR A 316 -1.01 -15.67 11.28
N THR A 317 -0.45 -16.39 10.32
CA THR A 317 0.18 -17.68 10.56
C THR A 317 1.63 -17.42 10.98
N VAL A 318 1.95 -17.73 12.23
CA VAL A 318 3.26 -17.51 12.84
C VAL A 318 3.96 -18.86 13.02
N SER A 319 5.24 -18.92 12.69
CA SER A 319 6.07 -20.09 12.95
C SER A 319 6.22 -20.28 14.47
N PRO A 320 6.31 -21.53 14.98
CA PRO A 320 6.56 -21.76 16.39
C PRO A 320 7.80 -21.00 16.87
N PRO A 321 7.80 -20.42 18.08
CA PRO A 321 8.99 -19.80 18.66
C PRO A 321 10.16 -20.79 18.67
N ASP A 322 11.25 -20.43 18.00
CA ASP A 322 12.47 -21.22 17.96
C ASP A 322 13.54 -20.48 18.78
N PRO A 323 14.04 -21.05 19.89
CA PRO A 323 15.07 -20.42 20.71
C PRO A 323 16.41 -20.28 19.99
N LEU A 324 16.61 -20.96 18.86
CA LEU A 324 17.81 -20.84 18.02
C LEU A 324 17.71 -19.67 17.04
N LEU A 325 16.54 -19.06 16.86
CA LEU A 325 16.40 -17.87 16.04
C LEU A 325 17.09 -16.68 16.70
N LEU A 326 17.94 -16.01 15.92
CA LEU A 326 18.63 -14.80 16.34
C LEU A 326 17.61 -13.75 16.81
N GLU A 327 17.96 -13.08 17.90
CA GLU A 327 17.21 -11.95 18.48
C GLU A 327 15.73 -12.29 18.78
N ASN A 328 15.46 -13.54 19.16
CA ASN A 328 14.13 -14.06 19.51
C ASN A 328 13.09 -13.76 18.41
N SER A 329 13.52 -13.87 17.16
CA SER A 329 12.72 -13.46 16.02
C SER A 329 11.49 -14.34 15.80
N LEU A 330 10.51 -13.78 15.09
CA LEU A 330 9.29 -14.46 14.67
C LEU A 330 9.15 -14.34 13.15
N VAL A 331 8.92 -15.48 12.50
CA VAL A 331 8.64 -15.53 11.06
C VAL A 331 7.16 -15.80 10.86
N PHE A 332 6.47 -14.92 10.15
CA PHE A 332 5.03 -15.01 9.97
C PHE A 332 4.57 -14.53 8.60
N ARG A 333 3.36 -14.95 8.23
CA ARG A 333 2.70 -14.59 6.99
C ARG A 333 1.21 -14.40 7.24
N ARG A 334 0.55 -13.76 6.29
CA ARG A 334 -0.91 -13.67 6.28
C ARG A 334 -1.46 -14.36 5.05
N GLU A 335 -2.58 -15.06 5.20
CA GLU A 335 -3.26 -15.67 4.07
C GLU A 335 -3.73 -14.62 3.07
N GLY A 336 -3.71 -14.96 1.77
CA GLY A 336 -3.99 -14.03 0.68
C GLY A 336 -2.88 -13.02 0.37
N LEU A 337 -1.81 -12.99 1.18
CA LEU A 337 -0.66 -12.11 0.97
C LEU A 337 0.58 -12.89 0.59
N ASP A 338 1.10 -12.56 -0.59
CA ASP A 338 2.36 -13.09 -1.08
C ASP A 338 3.56 -12.32 -0.51
N SER A 339 3.66 -12.26 0.82
CA SER A 339 4.72 -11.57 1.55
C SER A 339 5.08 -12.36 2.80
N LEU A 340 6.36 -12.36 3.18
CA LEU A 340 6.85 -12.91 4.44
C LEU A 340 7.27 -11.76 5.35
N PHE A 341 7.03 -11.91 6.65
CA PHE A 341 7.45 -10.96 7.67
C PHE A 341 8.42 -11.64 8.63
N VAL A 342 9.50 -10.95 8.97
CA VAL A 342 10.48 -11.39 9.96
C VAL A 342 10.58 -10.30 11.01
N LEU A 343 10.14 -10.57 12.23
CA LEU A 343 10.14 -9.62 13.35
C LEU A 343 11.23 -9.98 14.35
N LYS A 344 12.23 -9.11 14.50
CA LYS A 344 13.23 -9.21 15.58
C LYS A 344 12.73 -8.54 16.85
N LEU A 345 13.12 -9.09 18.00
CA LEU A 345 12.72 -8.60 19.32
C LEU A 345 13.97 -8.35 20.20
N PRO A 346 14.82 -7.36 19.84
CA PRO A 346 15.97 -7.00 20.66
C PRO A 346 15.52 -6.34 21.98
N LEU A 347 16.42 -6.30 22.96
CA LEU A 347 16.21 -5.52 24.17
C LEU A 347 16.31 -4.03 23.84
N VAL A 348 15.18 -3.34 23.86
CA VAL A 348 15.06 -1.90 23.58
C VAL A 348 15.46 -1.11 24.81
N SER A 349 16.29 -0.08 24.64
CA SER A 349 16.70 0.83 25.72
C SER A 349 16.14 2.23 25.46
N SER A 350 15.24 2.69 26.33
CA SER A 350 14.58 4.01 26.21
C SER A 350 13.97 4.22 24.82
N ASP A 351 14.59 5.07 23.99
CA ASP A 351 14.16 5.42 22.63
C ASP A 351 15.16 4.95 21.56
N PHE A 352 15.99 3.94 21.89
CA PHE A 352 16.99 3.38 21.00
C PHE A 352 16.87 1.87 20.89
N ILE A 353 16.90 1.40 19.66
CA ILE A 353 16.87 -0.02 19.31
C ILE A 353 18.27 -0.40 18.81
N PRO A 354 19.06 -1.17 19.60
CA PRO A 354 20.33 -1.69 19.12
C PRO A 354 20.11 -2.76 18.05
N ARG A 355 21.00 -2.82 17.06
CA ARG A 355 21.00 -3.89 16.06
C ARG A 355 22.26 -4.73 16.22
N TYR A 356 22.06 -5.98 16.66
CA TYR A 356 23.17 -6.91 16.80
C TYR A 356 23.49 -7.61 15.47
N THR A 357 22.53 -7.69 14.56
CA THR A 357 22.67 -8.37 13.27
C THR A 357 21.99 -7.60 12.13
N ARG A 358 22.42 -7.86 10.89
CA ARG A 358 21.81 -7.26 9.69
C ARG A 358 20.44 -7.89 9.40
N PRO A 359 19.51 -7.19 8.71
CA PRO A 359 18.24 -7.77 8.31
C PRO A 359 18.47 -9.02 7.46
N GLY A 360 17.75 -10.10 7.76
CA GLY A 360 17.86 -11.36 7.04
C GLY A 360 18.91 -12.32 7.60
N SER A 361 19.68 -11.92 8.61
CA SER A 361 20.60 -12.84 9.30
C SER A 361 19.84 -14.03 9.92
N GLU A 362 18.61 -13.79 10.39
CA GLU A 362 17.69 -14.76 10.97
C GLU A 362 17.36 -15.89 9.98
N LEU A 363 17.29 -15.53 8.69
CA LEU A 363 16.95 -16.47 7.62
C LEU A 363 18.13 -17.36 7.23
N THR A 364 19.34 -16.99 7.63
CA THR A 364 20.55 -17.77 7.36
C THR A 364 21.00 -18.60 8.57
N SER A 365 20.58 -18.20 9.78
CA SER A 365 21.00 -18.83 11.05
C SER A 365 20.01 -19.85 11.60
N SER A 366 18.82 -19.99 11.01
CA SER A 366 17.76 -20.84 11.58
C SER A 366 17.94 -22.31 11.22
N ALA A 367 17.99 -23.17 12.25
CA ALA A 367 17.88 -24.62 12.08
C ALA A 367 16.51 -25.02 11.50
N ALA A 368 15.44 -24.27 11.77
CA ALA A 368 14.11 -24.50 11.21
C ALA A 368 14.04 -24.24 9.69
N LEU A 369 14.92 -23.39 9.14
CA LEU A 369 15.05 -23.21 7.69
C LEU A 369 15.86 -24.33 7.03
N MET A 370 16.75 -24.98 7.80
CA MET A 370 17.44 -26.20 7.37
C MET A 370 16.53 -27.44 7.37
N THR A 371 15.38 -27.39 8.05
CA THR A 371 14.38 -28.48 8.09
C THR A 371 13.20 -28.26 7.14
N LEU A 372 13.19 -27.15 6.37
CA LEU A 372 12.21 -26.98 5.31
C LEU A 372 12.35 -28.09 4.28
N ASP A 373 11.21 -28.62 3.83
CA ASP A 373 11.18 -29.49 2.66
C ASP A 373 11.56 -28.69 1.40
N GLU A 374 11.81 -29.40 0.29
CA GLU A 374 12.26 -28.78 -0.95
C GLU A 374 11.27 -27.71 -1.44
N THR A 375 9.97 -27.95 -1.28
CA THR A 375 8.89 -27.00 -1.60
C THR A 375 8.99 -25.71 -0.77
N GLY A 376 9.13 -25.83 0.54
CA GLY A 376 9.28 -24.70 1.45
C GLY A 376 10.53 -23.87 1.13
N ARG A 377 11.63 -24.56 0.82
CA ARG A 377 12.90 -23.91 0.46
C ARG A 377 12.83 -23.15 -0.88
N GLN A 378 12.22 -23.75 -1.90
CA GLN A 378 11.97 -23.08 -3.18
C GLN A 378 11.09 -21.85 -3.04
N ARG A 379 10.04 -21.94 -2.20
CA ARG A 379 9.17 -20.79 -1.92
C ARG A 379 9.93 -19.66 -1.23
N LEU A 380 10.74 -19.95 -0.21
CA LEU A 380 11.56 -18.94 0.46
C LEU A 380 12.53 -18.26 -0.50
N ASN A 381 13.23 -19.04 -1.33
CA ASN A 381 14.15 -18.51 -2.34
C ASN A 381 13.43 -17.62 -3.36
N THR A 382 12.20 -17.97 -3.74
CA THR A 382 11.37 -17.15 -4.63
C THR A 382 11.00 -15.82 -3.98
N LEU A 383 10.60 -15.83 -2.71
CA LEU A 383 10.26 -14.60 -1.97
C LEU A 383 11.49 -13.69 -1.78
N LEU A 384 12.66 -14.27 -1.49
CA LEU A 384 13.93 -13.55 -1.45
C LEU A 384 14.26 -12.91 -2.81
N ALA A 385 14.19 -13.67 -3.90
CA ALA A 385 14.50 -13.21 -5.24
C ALA A 385 13.55 -12.10 -5.74
N GLN A 386 12.34 -12.04 -5.19
CA GLN A 386 11.31 -11.08 -5.57
C GLN A 386 11.15 -9.91 -4.58
N ASP A 387 12.06 -9.79 -3.59
CA ASP A 387 12.03 -8.75 -2.54
C ASP A 387 10.67 -8.69 -1.80
N LYS A 388 10.15 -9.87 -1.45
CA LYS A 388 8.84 -10.03 -0.79
C LYS A 388 8.95 -10.29 0.71
N ILE A 389 10.15 -10.09 1.28
CA ILE A 389 10.41 -10.23 2.71
C ILE A 389 10.45 -8.85 3.34
N ASN A 390 9.67 -8.68 4.42
CA ASN A 390 9.59 -7.44 5.17
C ASN A 390 10.27 -7.68 6.52
N TYR A 391 11.40 -7.01 6.73
CA TYR A 391 12.14 -7.05 7.98
C TYR A 391 11.58 -6.02 8.95
N LEU A 392 11.27 -6.48 10.15
CA LEU A 392 10.58 -5.71 11.17
C LEU A 392 11.36 -5.82 12.48
N VAL A 393 11.25 -4.77 13.29
CA VAL A 393 11.72 -4.78 14.67
C VAL A 393 10.57 -4.38 15.58
N GLY A 394 10.44 -5.10 16.68
CA GLY A 394 9.43 -4.81 17.69
C GLY A 394 9.99 -4.87 19.09
N GLY A 395 9.18 -4.39 20.03
CA GLY A 395 9.55 -4.35 21.42
C GLY A 395 8.51 -3.61 22.24
N ILE A 396 8.90 -3.22 23.44
CA ILE A 396 8.07 -2.43 24.34
C ILE A 396 8.74 -1.09 24.55
N GLN A 397 8.00 -0.01 24.33
CA GLN A 397 8.37 1.33 24.78
C GLN A 397 7.56 1.68 26.02
N ARG A 398 8.19 2.37 26.97
CA ARG A 398 7.51 2.92 28.15
C ARG A 398 7.65 4.44 28.12
N PRO A 399 6.84 5.15 27.29
CA PRO A 399 6.85 6.61 27.24
C PRO A 399 6.51 7.24 28.60
N SER A 400 5.71 6.55 29.41
CA SER A 400 5.55 6.81 30.84
C SER A 400 5.42 5.49 31.62
N PRO A 401 5.68 5.48 32.95
CA PRO A 401 5.55 4.26 33.76
C PRO A 401 4.17 3.59 33.66
N ASP A 402 3.12 4.39 33.48
CA ASP A 402 1.72 3.93 33.49
C ASP A 402 1.16 3.61 32.09
N GLN A 403 1.90 3.93 31.02
CA GLN A 403 1.43 3.74 29.64
C GLN A 403 2.48 3.01 28.80
N PRO A 404 2.71 1.70 29.03
CA PRO A 404 3.51 0.89 28.14
C PRO A 404 2.80 0.75 26.78
N THR A 405 3.58 0.69 25.71
CA THR A 405 3.09 0.37 24.36
C THR A 405 4.00 -0.66 23.72
N LEU A 406 3.42 -1.63 23.02
CA LEU A 406 4.19 -2.49 22.13
C LEU A 406 4.29 -1.80 20.78
N PHE A 407 5.43 -1.91 20.11
CA PHE A 407 5.60 -1.33 18.79
C PHE A 407 6.12 -2.36 17.79
N ILE A 408 5.83 -2.11 16.51
CA ILE A 408 6.46 -2.77 15.37
C ILE A 408 6.82 -1.68 14.35
N LEU A 409 8.06 -1.68 13.88
CA LEU A 409 8.54 -0.80 12.80
C LEU A 409 9.30 -1.61 11.75
N ARG A 410 9.55 -1.01 10.59
CA ARG A 410 10.28 -1.66 9.48
C ARG A 410 11.73 -1.26 9.48
N GLU A 411 12.61 -2.24 9.35
CA GLU A 411 14.04 -2.03 9.10
C GLU A 411 14.41 -2.48 7.68
N GLY A 412 15.59 -2.07 7.22
CA GLY A 412 16.09 -2.37 5.88
C GLY A 412 17.61 -2.40 5.83
#